data_AF-A0A961RSB7-F1
#
_entry.id   AF-A0A961RSB7-F1
#
_cell.length_a   1.000
_cell.length_b   1.000
_cell.length_c   1.000
_cell.angle_alpha   90.00
_cell.angle_beta   90.00
_cell.angle_gamma   90.00
#
_symmetry.space_group_name_H-M   'P 1'
#
loop_
_entity.id
_entity.type
_entity.pdbx_description
1 polymer ?
#
loop_
_entity_poly.entity_id
_entity_poly.type
_entity_poly.pdbx_seq_one_letter_code
_entity_poly.pdbx_strand_id
1 'polypeptide(L)' 'MEASSWDRLVEPTQNGSQGNPFLLHSFLSALETSGSATARTGWLAQHLILEDEAGNISGALPCYLKNHSQGE' A
#
# COMPACT_ATOMS: atom_id res chain seq x y z
N MET A 1 4.60 10.62 -3.04
CA MET A 1 4.19 10.50 -1.63
C MET A 1 5.40 10.12 -0.82
N GLU A 2 5.59 10.73 0.35
CA GLU A 2 6.64 10.34 1.29
C GLU A 2 6.22 9.08 2.06
N ALA A 3 7.12 8.11 2.23
CA ALA A 3 6.86 6.85 2.93
C ALA A 3 6.32 7.08 4.35
N SER A 4 6.81 8.12 5.04
CA SER A 4 6.39 8.48 6.39
C SER A 4 4.94 8.93 6.46
N SER A 5 4.40 9.58 5.41
CA SER A 5 3.00 9.98 5.38
C SER A 5 2.06 8.78 5.27
N TRP A 6 2.49 7.72 4.56
CA TRP A 6 1.76 6.46 4.49
C TRP A 6 1.85 5.68 5.80
N ASP A 7 3.06 5.54 6.35
CA ASP A 7 3.29 4.72 7.56
C ASP A 7 2.51 5.25 8.77
N ARG A 8 2.28 6.57 8.85
CA ARG A 8 1.41 7.19 9.87
C ARG A 8 -0.03 6.66 9.88
N LEU A 9 -0.54 6.18 8.75
CA LEU A 9 -1.86 5.55 8.66
C LEU A 9 -1.89 4.14 9.27
N VAL A 10 -0.72 3.53 9.45
CA VAL A 10 -0.53 2.16 9.92
C VAL A 10 -0.09 2.13 11.39
N GLU A 11 0.34 3.25 11.95
CA GLU A 11 0.75 3.34 13.36
C GLU A 11 -0.35 2.86 14.32
N PRO A 12 0.02 2.21 15.45
CA PRO A 12 -0.95 1.78 16.45
C PRO A 12 -1.82 2.95 16.91
N THR A 13 -3.14 2.76 16.87
CA THR A 13 -4.07 3.81 17.31
C THR A 13 -4.30 3.73 18.81
N GLN A 14 -4.74 4.84 19.40
CA GLN A 14 -5.05 4.95 20.83
C GLN A 14 -6.10 3.94 21.31
N ASN A 15 -6.89 3.37 20.39
CA ASN A 15 -7.90 2.35 20.68
C ASN A 15 -7.37 0.91 20.67
N GLY A 16 -6.04 0.71 20.66
CA GLY A 16 -5.41 -0.61 20.83
C GLY A 16 -5.34 -1.46 19.56
N SER A 17 -5.65 -0.90 18.38
CA SER A 17 -5.34 -1.56 17.12
C SER A 17 -3.83 -1.56 16.93
N GLN A 18 -3.22 -2.75 16.92
CA GLN A 18 -1.84 -2.90 16.47
C GLN A 18 -1.82 -2.73 14.95
N GLY A 19 -1.00 -1.80 14.46
CA GLY A 19 -0.79 -1.59 13.04
C GLY A 19 -0.52 -2.87 12.27
N ASN A 20 -1.03 -2.98 11.04
CA ASN A 20 -0.74 -4.13 10.19
C ASN A 20 0.60 -3.91 9.46
N PRO A 21 1.67 -4.67 9.77
CA PRO A 21 2.98 -4.46 9.14
C PRO A 21 2.97 -4.71 7.63
N PHE A 22 2.00 -5.47 7.10
CA PHE A 22 1.83 -5.71 5.66
C PHE A 22 1.24 -4.52 4.92
N LEU A 23 0.82 -3.48 5.64
CA LEU A 23 0.39 -2.22 5.07
C LEU A 23 1.48 -1.15 5.13
N LEU A 24 2.66 -1.41 5.72
CA LEU A 24 3.74 -0.43 5.71
C LEU A 24 4.26 -0.19 4.29
N HIS A 25 4.66 1.05 4.01
CA HIS A 25 5.23 1.42 2.72
C HIS A 25 6.44 0.55 2.38
N SER A 26 7.28 0.25 3.37
CA SER A 26 8.47 -0.59 3.18
C SER A 26 8.13 -2.02 2.74
N PHE A 27 7.07 -2.61 3.28
CA PHE A 27 6.62 -3.95 2.89
C PHE A 27 6.06 -3.95 1.46
N LEU A 28 5.19 -3.00 1.13
CA LEU A 28 4.61 -2.86 -0.21
C LEU A 28 5.70 -2.60 -1.26
N SER A 29 6.63 -1.70 -0.97
CA SER A 29 7.78 -1.43 -1.83
C SER A 29 8.66 -2.66 -2.01
N ALA A 30 8.85 -3.49 -0.98
CA ALA A 30 9.58 -4.75 -1.10
C ALA A 30 8.87 -5.75 -2.03
N LEU A 31 7.53 -5.83 -2.01
CA LEU A 31 6.76 -6.69 -2.94
C LEU A 31 6.98 -6.29 -4.41
N GLU A 32 7.01 -4.98 -4.66
CA GLU A 32 7.19 -4.42 -6.01
C GLU A 32 8.64 -4.56 -6.49
N THR A 33 9.61 -4.14 -5.66
CA THR A 33 11.03 -4.13 -6.03
C THR A 33 11.64 -5.54 -6.11
N SER A 34 11.14 -6.50 -5.33
CA SER A 34 11.54 -7.91 -5.44
C SER A 34 11.05 -8.57 -6.73
N GLY A 35 10.08 -7.98 -7.43
CA GLY A 35 9.44 -8.57 -8.61
C GLY A 35 8.22 -9.44 -8.30
N SER A 36 7.84 -9.61 -7.03
CA SER A 36 6.73 -10.48 -6.60
C SER A 36 5.38 -9.97 -7.10
N ALA A 37 5.11 -8.67 -6.92
CA ALA A 37 3.89 -8.01 -7.35
C ALA A 37 4.20 -6.95 -8.42
N THR A 38 4.53 -7.40 -9.64
CA THR A 38 4.89 -6.52 -10.75
C THR A 38 4.13 -6.87 -12.02
N ALA A 39 4.09 -5.94 -12.98
CA ALA A 39 3.41 -6.17 -14.25
C ALA A 39 3.91 -7.45 -14.95
N ARG A 40 5.18 -7.81 -14.76
CA ARG A 40 5.77 -9.07 -15.25
C ARG A 40 5.13 -10.32 -14.64
N THR A 41 4.71 -10.29 -13.38
CA THR A 41 3.98 -11.38 -12.71
C THR A 41 2.45 -11.21 -12.81
N GLY A 42 1.98 -10.28 -13.65
CA GLY A 42 0.56 -10.03 -13.86
C GLY A 42 -0.10 -9.13 -12.82
N TRP A 43 0.66 -8.52 -11.90
CA TRP A 43 0.16 -7.66 -10.82
C TRP A 43 0.70 -6.24 -10.95
N LEU A 44 -0.15 -5.25 -11.17
CA LEU A 44 0.25 -3.85 -11.26
C LEU A 44 -0.22 -3.06 -10.03
N ALA A 45 0.70 -2.45 -9.30
CA ALA A 45 0.37 -1.58 -8.17
C ALA A 45 -0.46 -0.37 -8.64
N GLN A 46 -1.57 -0.12 -7.94
CA GLN A 46 -2.55 0.94 -8.20
C GLN A 46 -3.06 1.49 -6.86
N HIS A 47 -2.16 2.00 -6.02
CA HIS A 47 -2.52 2.45 -4.68
C HIS A 47 -3.39 3.72 -4.73
N LEU A 48 -4.48 3.73 -3.97
CA LEU A 48 -5.39 4.87 -3.87
C LEU A 48 -5.12 5.66 -2.60
N ILE A 49 -5.18 6.97 -2.71
CA ILE A 49 -4.90 7.91 -1.63
C ILE A 49 -6.12 8.80 -1.43
N LEU A 50 -6.51 8.98 -0.17
CA LEU A 50 -7.49 9.97 0.24
C LEU A 50 -6.76 11.16 0.85
N GLU A 51 -6.95 12.33 0.27
CA GLU A 51 -6.38 13.59 0.75
C GLU A 51 -7.50 14.51 1.24
N ASP A 52 -7.22 15.30 2.28
CA ASP A 52 -8.10 16.38 2.72
C ASP A 52 -7.92 17.64 1.85
N GLU A 53 -8.71 18.68 2.11
CA GLU A 53 -8.64 19.96 1.38
C GLU A 53 -7.28 20.68 1.51
N ALA A 54 -6.49 20.35 2.53
CA ALA A 54 -5.15 20.89 2.77
C ALA A 54 -4.04 20.02 2.13
N GLY A 55 -4.39 18.91 1.46
CA GLY A 55 -3.44 17.97 0.86
C GLY A 55 -2.82 16.98 1.84
N ASN A 56 -3.36 16.86 3.05
CA ASN A 56 -2.90 15.83 3.99
C ASN A 56 -3.56 14.49 3.69
N ILE A 57 -2.76 13.42 3.75
CA ILE A 57 -3.25 12.07 3.53
C ILE A 57 -4.07 11.64 4.76
N SER A 58 -5.37 11.40 4.52
CA SER A 58 -6.34 10.95 5.52
C SER A 58 -6.64 9.46 5.41
N GLY A 59 -6.20 8.80 4.32
CA GLY A 59 -6.35 7.37 4.13
C GLY A 59 -5.59 6.87 2.92
N ALA A 60 -5.31 5.58 2.91
CA ALA A 60 -4.66 4.91 1.79
C ALA A 60 -5.19 3.49 1.64
N LEU A 61 -5.29 3.03 0.39
CA LEU A 61 -5.68 1.68 0.03
C LEU A 61 -4.63 1.11 -0.93
N PRO A 62 -3.78 0.18 -0.49
CA PRO A 62 -2.91 -0.54 -1.40
C PRO A 62 -3.75 -1.48 -2.27
N CYS A 63 -3.82 -1.20 -3.56
CA CYS A 63 -4.48 -2.05 -4.54
C CYS A 63 -3.49 -2.56 -5.58
N TYR A 64 -3.76 -3.76 -6.10
CA TYR A 64 -3.02 -4.38 -7.19
C TYR A 64 -4.00 -4.86 -8.25
N LEU A 65 -3.82 -4.41 -9.48
CA LEU A 65 -4.59 -4.84 -10.64
C LEU A 65 -4.00 -6.14 -11.20
N LYS A 66 -4.81 -7.19 -11.31
CA LYS A 66 -4.43 -8.46 -11.94
C LYS A 66 -4.77 -8.45 -13.43
N ASN A 67 -3.77 -8.58 -14.30
CA ASN A 67 -3.93 -8.41 -15.76
C ASN A 67 -4.38 -9.69 -16.49
N HIS A 68 -4.15 -10.87 -15.92
CA HIS A 68 -4.63 -12.15 -16.47
C HIS A 68 -4.78 -13.20 -15.37
N SER A 69 -5.73 -14.12 -15.53
CA SER A 69 -5.95 -15.24 -14.60
C SER A 69 -5.05 -16.44 -14.83
N GLN A 70 -4.08 -16.39 -15.76
CA GLN A 70 -3.17 -17.53 -15.98
C GLN A 70 -2.32 -17.79 -14.74
N GLY A 71 -2.65 -18.87 -14.01
CA GLY A 71 -2.00 -19.35 -12.80
C GLY A 71 -2.90 -19.32 -11.56
N GLU A 72 -3.86 -20.24 -11.48
CA GLU A 72 -4.16 -21.05 -10.28
C GLU A 72 -3.56 -22.44 -10.50
#